data_AF-A0A349B9K0-F1
#
_entry.id   AF-A0A349B9K0-F1
#
_cell.length_a   1.000
_cell.length_b   1.000
_cell.length_c   1.000
_cell.angle_alpha   90.00
_cell.angle_beta   90.00
_cell.angle_gamma   90.00
#
_symmetry.space_group_name_H-M   'P 1'
#
loop_
_entity.id
_entity.type
_entity.pdbx_description
1 polymer ?
#
loop_
_entity_poly.entity_id
_entity_poly.type
_entity_poly.pdbx_seq_one_letter_code
_entity_poly.pdbx_strand_id
1 'polypeptide(L)' 'MAQCESGGNWSINTGNGYYGGLQFALATWESVGGSGYPHEHPAATQIDFGRTLQARQGWGAWPHCSEKLGLR' A
#
# COMPACT_ATOMS: atom_id res chain seq x y z
N MET A 1 -6.01 -0.13 -7.86
CA MET A 1 -5.42 -0.55 -6.57
C MET A 1 -5.91 0.32 -5.43
N ALA A 2 -5.42 1.56 -5.26
CA ALA A 2 -5.79 2.43 -4.14
C ALA A 2 -7.30 2.70 -4.02
N GLN A 3 -8.04 2.76 -5.12
CA GLN A 3 -9.51 2.89 -5.08
C GLN A 3 -10.19 1.72 -4.35
N CYS A 4 -9.63 0.51 -4.45
CA CYS A 4 -10.15 -0.66 -3.78
C CYS A 4 -9.67 -0.73 -2.31
N GLU A 5 -8.42 -0.33 -2.06
CA GLU A 5 -7.79 -0.42 -0.74
C GLU A 5 -8.23 0.69 0.24
N SER A 6 -8.32 1.94 -0.23
CA SER A 6 -8.55 3.12 0.61
C SER A 6 -9.72 3.99 0.13
N GLY A 7 -10.46 3.54 -0.87
CA GLY A 7 -11.42 4.40 -1.58
C GLY A 7 -10.77 5.55 -2.35
N GLY A 8 -9.44 5.50 -2.55
CA GLY A 8 -8.65 6.55 -3.19
C GLY A 8 -8.06 7.58 -2.21
N ASN A 9 -8.22 7.39 -0.89
CA ASN A 9 -7.68 8.31 0.11
C ASN A 9 -6.22 7.94 0.47
N TRP A 10 -5.26 8.70 -0.07
CA TRP A 10 -3.84 8.48 0.16
C TRP A 10 -3.33 8.87 1.55
N SER A 11 -4.11 9.64 2.30
CA SER A 11 -3.80 10.07 3.67
C SER A 11 -4.61 9.30 4.71
N ILE A 12 -5.23 8.17 4.33
CA ILE A 12 -6.06 7.39 5.23
C ILE A 12 -5.23 6.81 6.40
N ASN A 13 -5.74 7.00 7.61
CA ASN A 13 -5.26 6.38 8.83
C ASN A 13 -6.47 6.21 9.76
N THR A 14 -7.09 5.04 9.71
CA THR A 14 -8.29 4.72 10.50
C THR A 14 -7.95 4.07 11.85
N GLY A 15 -6.66 3.91 12.17
CA GLY A 15 -6.22 3.16 13.35
C GLY A 15 -6.34 1.64 13.21
N ASN A 16 -6.55 1.11 12.00
CA ASN A 16 -6.67 -0.34 11.74
C ASN A 16 -5.31 -1.06 11.54
N GLY A 17 -4.19 -0.37 11.76
CA GLY A 17 -2.83 -0.91 11.56
C GLY A 17 -2.32 -0.84 10.12
N TYR A 18 -3.11 -0.28 9.20
CA TYR A 18 -2.74 -0.05 7.80
C TYR A 18 -2.88 1.43 7.45
N TYR A 19 -2.03 1.90 6.54
CA TYR A 19 -1.87 3.32 6.28
C TYR A 19 -1.82 3.62 4.78
N GLY A 20 -2.36 4.78 4.43
CA GLY A 20 -2.23 5.37 3.11
C GLY A 20 -3.02 4.67 2.02
N GLY A 21 -2.84 5.13 0.79
CA GLY A 21 -3.71 4.78 -0.32
C GLY A 21 -3.68 3.30 -0.69
N LEU A 22 -2.56 2.63 -0.43
CA LEU A 22 -2.36 1.20 -0.66
C LEU A 22 -2.49 0.36 0.60
N GLN A 23 -2.97 0.91 1.72
CA GLN A 23 -3.15 0.18 2.98
C GLN A 23 -1.90 -0.62 3.38
N PHE A 24 -0.75 0.06 3.45
CA PHE A 24 0.49 -0.58 3.88
C PHE A 24 0.46 -0.86 5.38
N ALA A 25 0.92 -2.04 5.80
CA ALA A 25 1.36 -2.25 7.17
C ALA A 25 2.70 -1.54 7.40
N LEU A 26 2.94 -0.99 8.61
CA LEU A 26 4.16 -0.23 8.90
C LEU A 26 5.44 -1.05 8.69
N ALA A 27 5.47 -2.30 9.17
CA ALA A 27 6.63 -3.18 8.98
C ALA A 27 6.93 -3.44 7.49
N THR A 28 5.91 -3.54 6.65
CA THR A 28 6.06 -3.72 5.21
C THR A 28 6.60 -2.45 4.55
N TRP A 29 6.10 -1.27 4.95
CA TRP A 29 6.61 0.02 4.51
C TRP A 29 8.11 0.20 4.81
N GLU A 30 8.51 -0.14 6.02
CA GLU A 30 9.92 -0.10 6.45
C GLU A 30 10.78 -1.07 5.64
N SER A 31 10.27 -2.27 5.34
CA SER A 31 11.02 -3.29 4.56
C SER A 31 11.34 -2.86 3.12
N VAL A 32 10.57 -1.94 2.55
CA VAL A 32 10.80 -1.37 1.22
C VAL A 32 11.56 -0.03 1.26
N GLY A 33 12.05 0.36 2.44
CA GLY A 33 12.89 1.56 2.64
C GLY A 33 12.12 2.80 3.06
N GLY A 34 10.85 2.66 3.43
CA GLY A 34 10.06 3.76 3.95
C GLY A 34 10.40 4.12 5.39
N SER A 35 10.33 5.41 5.69
CA SER A 35 10.43 5.98 7.03
C SER A 35 9.11 6.63 7.41
N GLY A 36 8.84 6.79 8.72
CA GLY A 36 7.55 7.30 9.19
C GLY A 36 6.38 6.44 8.75
N TYR A 37 5.18 7.03 8.65
CA TYR A 37 3.98 6.30 8.25
C TYR A 37 3.63 6.52 6.78
N PRO A 38 3.14 5.49 6.05
CA PRO A 38 2.79 5.60 4.63
C PRO A 38 1.87 6.78 4.30
N HIS A 39 0.88 7.07 5.15
CA HIS A 39 -0.11 8.14 4.95
C HIS A 39 0.47 9.56 5.05
N GLU A 40 1.68 9.72 5.60
CA GLU A 40 2.42 10.99 5.69
C GLU A 40 3.19 11.29 4.40
N HIS A 41 3.32 10.30 3.50
CA HIS A 41 4.06 10.43 2.25
C HIS A 41 3.14 10.69 1.05
N PRO A 42 3.64 11.38 0.01
CA PRO A 42 2.90 11.57 -1.24
C PRO A 42 2.45 10.25 -1.87
N ALA A 43 1.34 10.30 -2.60
CA ALA A 43 0.83 9.15 -3.35
C ALA A 43 1.88 8.51 -4.26
N ALA A 44 2.72 9.33 -4.91
CA ALA A 44 3.81 8.84 -5.77
C ALA A 44 4.81 7.95 -5.02
N THR A 45 5.26 8.37 -3.83
CA THR A 45 6.16 7.57 -2.98
C THR A 45 5.51 6.25 -2.58
N GLN A 46 4.23 6.30 -2.20
CA GLN A 46 3.48 5.09 -1.85
C GLN A 46 3.36 4.13 -3.03
N ILE A 47 3.15 4.64 -4.25
CA ILE A 47 3.10 3.84 -5.48
C ILE A 47 4.46 3.20 -5.78
N ASP A 48 5.56 3.95 -5.66
CA ASP A 48 6.90 3.43 -5.96
C ASP A 48 7.32 2.33 -4.98
N PHE A 49 7.00 2.49 -3.70
CA PHE A 49 7.19 1.43 -2.71
C PHE A 49 6.22 0.27 -2.93
N GLY A 50 5.00 0.55 -3.38
CA GLY A 50 4.03 -0.46 -3.81
C GLY A 50 4.57 -1.34 -4.94
N ARG A 51 5.18 -0.73 -5.96
CA ARG A 51 5.84 -1.42 -7.07
C ARG A 51 7.05 -2.22 -6.60
N THR A 52 7.85 -1.66 -5.70
CA THR A 52 9.00 -2.37 -5.10
C THR A 52 8.55 -3.61 -4.34
N LEU A 53 7.50 -3.49 -3.54
CA LEU A 53 6.91 -4.61 -2.83
C LEU A 53 6.36 -5.65 -3.80
N GLN A 54 5.57 -5.22 -4.78
CA GLN A 54 5.00 -6.09 -5.81
C GLN A 54 6.08 -6.89 -6.56
N ALA A 55 7.20 -6.25 -6.92
CA ALA A 55 8.31 -6.94 -7.57
C ALA A 55 8.98 -8.00 -6.68
N ARG A 56 8.96 -7.82 -5.35
CA ARG A 56 9.57 -8.74 -4.37
C ARG A 56 8.70 -9.93 -4.00
N GLN A 57 7.40 -9.72 -3.80
CA GLN A 57 6.49 -10.73 -3.25
C GLN A 57 5.22 -10.97 -4.09
N GLY A 58 5.16 -10.38 -5.28
CA GLY A 58 3.95 -10.38 -6.10
C GLY A 58 2.81 -9.61 -5.43
N TRP A 59 1.57 -9.95 -5.80
CA TRP A 59 0.36 -9.28 -5.30
C TRP A 59 -0.15 -9.81 -3.96
N GLY A 60 0.64 -10.65 -3.28
CA GLY A 60 0.26 -11.28 -2.00
C GLY A 60 0.00 -10.30 -0.86
N ALA A 61 0.52 -9.06 -0.94
CA ALA A 61 0.19 -7.99 0.02
C ALA A 61 -1.26 -7.50 -0.09
N TRP A 62 -1.93 -7.77 -1.20
CA TRP A 62 -3.24 -7.21 -1.50
C TRP A 62 -4.16 -8.26 -2.13
N PRO A 63 -4.45 -9.37 -1.42
CA PRO A 63 -5.09 -10.54 -2.01
C PRO A 63 -6.49 -10.24 -2.56
N HIS A 64 -7.28 -9.44 -1.84
CA HIS A 64 -8.66 -9.14 -2.24
C HIS A 64 -8.74 -8.17 -3.43
N CYS A 65 -7.99 -7.07 -3.39
CA CYS A 65 -8.06 -6.07 -4.46
C CYS A 65 -7.29 -6.49 -5.71
N SER A 66 -6.18 -7.23 -5.58
CA SER A 66 -5.48 -7.78 -6.74
C SER A 66 -6.34 -8.82 -7.49
N GLU A 67 -7.08 -9.67 -6.76
CA GLU A 67 -8.05 -10.59 -7.36
C GLU A 67 -9.17 -9.85 -8.08
N LYS A 68 -9.78 -8.85 -7.42
CA LYS A 68 -10.83 -8.02 -8.01
C LYS A 68 -10.39 -7.26 -9.25
N LEU A 69 -9.10 -6.92 -9.34
CA LEU A 69 -8.50 -6.18 -10.46
C LEU A 69 -7.85 -7.09 -11.51
N GLY A 70 -7.85 -8.42 -11.31
CA GLY A 70 -7.28 -9.39 -12.25
C GLY A 70 -5.75 -9.32 -12.35
N LEU A 71 -5.06 -8.92 -11.29
CA LEU A 71 -3.63 -8.63 -11.30
C LEU A 71 -2.74 -9.86 -10.98
N ARG A 72 -3.29 -11.07 -10.88
CA ARG A 72 -2.57 -12.29 -10.48
C ARG A 72 -1.50 -12.73 -11.48
#